data_AF-A0A519XZS2-F1
#
_entry.id   AF-A0A519XZS2-F1
#
_cell.length_a   1.000
_cell.length_b   1.000
_cell.length_c   1.000
_cell.angle_alpha   90.00
_cell.angle_beta   90.00
_cell.angle_gamma   90.00
#
_symmetry.space_group_name_H-M   'P 1'
#
loop_
_entity.id
_entity.type
_entity.pdbx_description
1 polymer ?
#
loop_
_entity_poly.entity_id
_entity_poly.type
_entity_poly.pdbx_seq_one_letter_code
_entity_poly.pdbx_strand_id
1 'polypeptide(L)'
;MKKLVFALFLFVYALSANAQTSPKANTTKIITKQTVDIACGECQFKMKGKDCELAVKIDGKPYFVDGKGIDDFGDAHGEHGFCNAVSKAEITGEIVNNRFKAKEIKLLPGRK
;
A
#
# COMPACT_ATOMS: atom_id res chain seq x y z
N MET A 1 -15.22 -54.32 -12.19
CA MET A 1 -14.42 -53.18 -12.71
C MET A 1 -15.13 -51.82 -12.66
N LYS A 2 -16.48 -51.75 -12.62
CA LYS A 2 -17.22 -50.47 -12.56
C LYS A 2 -17.17 -49.74 -11.20
N LYS A 3 -17.02 -50.48 -10.09
CA LYS A 3 -16.95 -49.91 -8.72
C LYS A 3 -15.58 -49.32 -8.36
N LEU A 4 -14.51 -49.76 -9.03
CA LEU A 4 -13.15 -49.25 -8.85
C LEU A 4 -12.93 -47.90 -9.56
N VAL A 5 -13.58 -47.68 -10.70
CA VAL A 5 -13.54 -46.40 -11.43
C VAL A 5 -14.29 -45.29 -10.66
N PHE A 6 -15.36 -45.64 -9.95
CA PHE A 6 -16.12 -44.69 -9.13
C PHE A 6 -15.35 -44.24 -7.86
N ALA A 7 -14.52 -45.12 -7.29
CA ALA A 7 -13.69 -44.78 -6.14
C ALA A 7 -12.53 -43.82 -6.48
N LEU A 8 -11.98 -43.93 -7.71
CA LEU A 8 -10.90 -43.06 -8.18
C LEU A 8 -11.37 -41.62 -8.45
N PHE A 9 -12.63 -41.44 -8.85
CA PHE A 9 -13.20 -40.10 -9.11
C PHE A 9 -13.51 -39.31 -7.82
N LEU A 10 -13.74 -39.99 -6.69
CA LEU A 10 -14.01 -39.36 -5.40
C LEU A 10 -12.74 -38.83 -4.69
N PHE A 11 -11.56 -39.35 -5.03
CA PHE A 11 -10.31 -38.96 -4.39
C PHE A 11 -9.74 -37.64 -4.94
N VAL A 12 -10.04 -37.29 -6.20
CA VAL A 12 -9.54 -36.07 -6.86
C VAL A 12 -10.31 -34.82 -6.39
N TYR A 13 -11.56 -34.97 -5.93
CA TYR A 13 -12.39 -33.86 -5.46
C TYR A 13 -12.03 -33.35 -4.05
N ALA A 14 -11.24 -34.12 -3.28
CA ALA A 14 -10.86 -33.77 -1.91
C ALA A 14 -9.63 -32.83 -1.83
N LEU A 15 -8.92 -32.61 -2.93
CA LEU A 15 -7.66 -31.84 -2.94
C LEU A 15 -7.84 -30.34 -3.24
N SER A 16 -9.05 -29.88 -3.61
CA SER A 16 -9.32 -28.49 -3.99
C SER A 16 -9.79 -27.58 -2.84
N ALA A 17 -9.87 -28.07 -1.59
CA ALA A 17 -10.47 -27.31 -0.47
C ALA A 17 -9.49 -26.54 0.43
N ASN A 18 -8.17 -26.57 0.18
CA ASN A 18 -7.19 -25.85 1.01
C ASN A 18 -6.70 -24.54 0.37
N ALA A 19 -7.63 -23.68 -0.05
CA ALA A 19 -7.31 -22.26 -0.23
C ALA A 19 -7.36 -21.58 1.15
N GLN A 20 -6.35 -21.83 1.98
CA GLN A 20 -6.21 -21.12 3.26
C GLN A 20 -5.98 -19.64 2.97
N THR A 21 -7.03 -18.82 3.06
CA THR A 21 -6.88 -17.39 3.24
C THR A 21 -6.24 -17.18 4.60
N SER A 22 -4.92 -17.00 4.62
CA SER A 22 -4.18 -16.65 5.83
C SER A 22 -4.83 -15.41 6.44
N PRO A 23 -5.28 -15.43 7.71
CA PRO A 23 -5.71 -14.21 8.38
C PRO A 23 -4.52 -13.24 8.33
N LYS A 24 -4.71 -12.08 7.69
CA LYS A 24 -3.72 -11.00 7.68
C LYS A 24 -3.39 -10.70 9.14
N ALA A 25 -2.21 -11.12 9.60
CA ALA A 25 -1.73 -10.71 10.89
C ALA A 25 -1.75 -9.17 10.91
N ASN A 26 -2.43 -8.59 11.90
CA ASN A 26 -2.45 -7.16 12.14
C ASN A 26 -1.08 -6.76 12.69
N THR A 27 -0.06 -6.80 11.84
CA THR A 27 1.30 -6.41 12.21
C THR A 27 1.37 -4.90 12.14
N THR A 28 1.17 -4.26 13.29
CA THR A 28 1.45 -2.83 13.44
C THR A 28 2.96 -2.62 13.36
N LYS A 29 3.43 -1.92 12.31
CA LYS A 29 4.84 -1.51 12.18
C LYS A 29 4.96 -0.02 12.53
N ILE A 30 5.68 0.30 13.59
CA ILE A 30 5.98 1.69 13.96
C ILE A 30 7.12 2.21 13.09
N ILE A 31 6.94 3.42 12.55
CA ILE A 31 7.93 4.13 11.76
C ILE A 31 8.36 5.36 12.55
N THR A 32 9.61 5.35 13.02
CA THR A 32 10.22 6.47 13.72
C THR A 32 11.16 7.20 12.77
N LYS A 33 10.74 8.37 12.27
CA LYS A 33 11.59 9.31 11.54
C LYS A 33 12.37 8.67 10.37
N GLN A 34 11.64 8.20 9.37
CA GLN A 34 12.21 7.59 8.16
C GLN A 34 12.08 8.53 6.96
N THR A 35 13.13 8.66 6.16
CA THR A 35 13.05 9.35 4.86
C THR A 35 12.51 8.41 3.79
N VAL A 36 11.44 8.83 3.13
CA VAL A 36 10.71 8.03 2.12
C VAL A 36 10.35 8.88 0.91
N ASP A 37 9.99 8.21 -0.18
CA ASP A 37 9.32 8.86 -1.29
C ASP A 37 7.85 9.11 -0.94
N ILE A 38 7.33 10.29 -1.30
CA ILE A 38 5.95 10.72 -1.09
C ILE A 38 5.38 11.31 -2.38
N ALA A 39 4.17 10.89 -2.77
CA ALA A 39 3.51 11.31 -4.00
C ALA A 39 2.03 10.87 -4.03
N CYS A 40 1.34 11.13 -5.14
CA CYS A 40 0.06 10.50 -5.45
C CYS A 40 0.25 8.98 -5.65
N GLY A 41 -0.54 8.17 -4.93
CA GLY A 41 -0.45 6.71 -4.98
C GLY A 41 -0.81 6.16 -6.35
N GLU A 42 -1.85 6.70 -6.97
CA GLU A 42 -2.37 6.27 -8.26
C GLU A 42 -1.45 6.72 -9.40
N CYS A 43 -1.13 8.02 -9.45
CA CYS A 43 -0.37 8.60 -10.56
C CYS A 43 1.10 8.14 -10.55
N GLN A 44 1.76 8.20 -9.40
CA GLN A 44 3.21 8.02 -9.29
C GLN A 44 3.60 6.61 -8.82
N PHE A 45 2.82 5.99 -7.93
CA PHE A 45 3.11 4.64 -7.41
C PHE A 45 2.27 3.52 -8.04
N LYS A 46 1.38 3.84 -8.98
CA LYS A 46 0.54 2.88 -9.72
C LYS A 46 -0.32 2.01 -8.80
N MET A 47 -0.73 2.58 -7.67
CA MET A 47 -1.67 1.92 -6.75
C MET A 47 -3.07 1.90 -7.35
N LYS A 48 -3.85 0.87 -7.02
CA LYS A 48 -5.28 0.82 -7.37
C LYS A 48 -6.05 1.69 -6.38
N GLY A 49 -6.74 2.70 -6.90
CA GLY A 49 -7.58 3.64 -6.17
C GLY A 49 -8.52 4.35 -7.15
N LYS A 50 -9.28 5.34 -6.68
CA LYS A 50 -10.24 6.08 -7.51
C LYS A 50 -9.95 7.58 -7.62
N ASP A 51 -9.05 8.11 -6.79
CA ASP A 51 -8.84 9.55 -6.63
C ASP A 51 -7.34 9.89 -6.61
N CYS A 52 -7.00 11.16 -6.37
CA CYS A 52 -5.62 11.60 -6.15
C CYS A 52 -5.26 11.42 -4.66
N GLU A 53 -4.92 10.20 -4.24
CA GLU A 53 -4.70 9.90 -2.83
C GLU A 53 -3.21 9.97 -2.47
N LEU A 54 -2.88 10.59 -1.35
CA LEU A 54 -1.50 10.70 -0.87
C LEU A 54 -0.96 9.32 -0.47
N ALA A 55 0.25 9.02 -0.89
CA ALA A 55 0.93 7.77 -0.57
C ALA A 55 2.41 8.00 -0.22
N VAL A 56 2.96 7.08 0.56
CA VAL A 56 4.39 7.00 0.88
C VAL A 56 4.95 5.64 0.51
N LYS A 57 6.21 5.58 0.08
CA LYS A 57 6.91 4.32 -0.21
C LYS A 57 7.89 3.98 0.90
N ILE A 58 7.49 3.06 1.78
CA ILE A 58 8.28 2.60 2.91
C ILE A 58 8.91 1.26 2.54
N ASP A 59 10.24 1.19 2.57
CA ASP A 59 11.02 0.00 2.21
C ASP A 59 10.63 -0.59 0.84
N GLY A 60 10.43 0.29 -0.15
CA GLY A 60 10.04 -0.08 -1.51
C GLY A 60 8.55 -0.40 -1.70
N LYS A 61 7.77 -0.53 -0.64
CA LYS A 61 6.34 -0.82 -0.71
C LYS A 61 5.50 0.46 -0.53
N PRO A 62 4.56 0.76 -1.42
CA PRO A 62 3.70 1.94 -1.29
C PRO A 62 2.53 1.68 -0.34
N TYR A 63 2.18 2.71 0.43
CA TYR A 63 1.06 2.73 1.37
C TYR A 63 0.31 4.05 1.21
N PHE A 64 -1.01 3.98 1.12
CA PHE A 64 -1.84 5.18 1.22
C PHE A 64 -1.74 5.75 2.63
N VAL A 65 -1.83 7.08 2.71
CA VAL A 65 -1.67 7.86 3.93
C VAL A 65 -3.03 8.14 4.55
N ASP A 66 -3.15 7.88 5.85
CA ASP A 66 -4.27 8.34 6.67
C ASP A 66 -3.84 9.55 7.51
N GLY A 67 -4.76 10.51 7.71
CA GLY A 67 -4.58 11.68 8.57
C GLY A 67 -3.97 12.92 7.88
N LYS A 68 -3.50 12.78 6.64
CA LYS A 68 -3.06 13.89 5.78
C LYS A 68 -3.51 13.70 4.35
N GLY A 69 -4.00 14.77 3.74
CA GLY A 69 -4.43 14.83 2.35
C GLY A 69 -3.31 15.24 1.40
N ILE A 70 -3.50 14.98 0.11
CA ILE A 70 -2.53 15.33 -0.93
C ILE A 70 -2.34 16.86 -1.03
N ASP A 71 -3.43 17.62 -0.91
CA ASP A 71 -3.43 19.08 -1.03
C ASP A 71 -2.99 19.81 0.24
N ASP A 72 -2.77 19.10 1.36
CA ASP A 72 -2.18 19.67 2.59
C ASP A 72 -0.74 20.20 2.35
N PHE A 73 -0.14 19.82 1.21
CA PHE A 73 1.23 20.14 0.84
C PHE A 73 1.32 21.07 -0.39
N GLY A 74 0.18 21.61 -0.85
CA GLY A 74 0.06 22.46 -2.04
C GLY A 74 -0.72 21.77 -3.17
N ASP A 75 -0.87 22.46 -4.31
CA ASP A 75 -1.63 21.96 -5.46
C ASP A 75 -1.04 20.66 -6.01
N ALA A 76 -1.78 19.56 -5.88
CA ALA A 76 -1.38 18.26 -6.36
C ALA A 76 -1.15 18.19 -7.88
N HIS A 77 -1.80 19.06 -8.66
CA HIS A 77 -1.70 19.12 -10.11
C HIS A 77 -0.75 20.19 -10.64
N GLY A 78 -0.12 20.97 -9.75
CA GLY A 78 0.92 21.91 -10.13
C GLY A 78 2.12 21.21 -10.78
N GLU A 79 3.01 21.97 -11.41
CA GLU A 79 4.20 21.42 -12.11
C GLU A 79 5.02 20.45 -11.25
N HIS A 80 5.15 20.76 -9.95
CA HIS A 80 5.81 19.92 -8.96
C HIS A 80 4.84 19.32 -7.92
N GLY A 81 3.55 19.30 -8.24
CA GLY A 81 2.52 18.69 -7.42
C GLY A 81 2.66 17.16 -7.38
N PHE A 82 2.09 16.54 -6.36
CA PHE A 82 2.25 15.10 -6.12
C PHE A 82 1.66 14.18 -7.21
N CYS A 83 0.75 14.68 -8.06
CA CYS A 83 0.28 13.94 -9.23
C CYS A 83 1.33 13.92 -10.35
N ASN A 84 2.23 14.91 -10.39
CA ASN A 84 3.22 15.09 -11.46
C ASN A 84 4.64 14.71 -11.05
N ALA A 85 4.99 14.77 -9.76
CA ALA A 85 6.33 14.52 -9.26
C ALA A 85 6.36 13.67 -7.99
N VAL A 86 7.45 12.93 -7.80
CA VAL A 86 7.78 12.24 -6.55
C VAL A 86 8.71 13.11 -5.71
N SER A 87 8.31 13.38 -4.47
CA SER A 87 9.12 14.13 -3.51
C SER A 87 9.69 13.22 -2.43
N LYS A 88 10.55 13.77 -1.56
CA LYS A 88 11.03 13.10 -0.36
C LYS A 88 10.47 13.76 0.90
N ALA A 89 10.10 12.94 1.87
CA ALA A 89 9.66 13.38 3.18
C ALA A 89 10.32 12.57 4.28
N GLU A 90 10.55 13.20 5.43
CA GLU A 90 10.76 12.53 6.69
C GLU A 90 9.39 12.26 7.33
N ILE A 91 9.12 11.01 7.71
CA ILE A 91 7.81 10.59 8.24
C ILE A 91 7.94 9.90 9.60
N THR A 92 6.92 10.10 10.44
CA THR A 92 6.68 9.33 11.65
C THR A 92 5.23 8.87 11.69
N GLY A 93 4.99 7.63 12.12
CA GLY A 93 3.64 7.07 12.16
C GLY A 93 3.65 5.56 12.34
N GLU A 94 2.60 4.91 11.88
CA GLU A 94 2.46 3.46 11.96
C GLU A 94 1.75 2.89 10.74
N ILE A 95 2.12 1.66 10.36
CA ILE A 95 1.41 0.92 9.33
C ILE A 95 0.38 0.03 10.02
N VAL A 96 -0.90 0.27 9.75
CA VAL A 96 -2.03 -0.51 10.27
C VAL A 96 -2.91 -0.89 9.10
N ASN A 97 -3.27 -2.17 8.97
CA ASN A 97 -4.15 -2.67 7.90
C ASN A 97 -3.69 -2.28 6.48
N ASN A 98 -2.37 -2.26 6.23
CA ASN A 98 -1.77 -1.88 4.95
C ASN A 98 -2.01 -0.41 4.54
N ARG A 99 -2.23 0.47 5.52
CA ARG A 99 -2.25 1.93 5.36
C ARG A 99 -1.27 2.56 6.34
N PHE A 100 -0.65 3.66 5.95
CA PHE A 100 0.25 4.42 6.82
C PHE A 100 -0.53 5.52 7.53
N LYS A 101 -0.72 5.37 8.84
CA LYS A 101 -1.31 6.40 9.69
C LYS A 101 -0.24 7.42 10.05
N ALA A 102 -0.32 8.59 9.45
CA ALA A 102 0.66 9.64 9.65
C ALA A 102 0.50 10.30 11.03
N LYS A 103 1.61 10.39 11.76
CA LYS A 103 1.73 11.28 12.93
C LYS A 103 2.39 12.59 12.53
N GLU A 104 3.45 12.51 11.73
CA GLU A 104 4.18 13.66 11.20
C GLU A 104 4.69 13.36 9.79
N ILE A 105 4.61 14.36 8.91
CA ILE A 105 5.18 14.34 7.57
C ILE A 105 5.88 15.68 7.37
N LYS A 106 7.19 15.64 7.18
CA LYS A 106 8.02 16.80 6.91
C LYS A 106 8.64 16.67 5.52
N LEU A 107 8.17 17.49 4.58
CA LEU A 107 8.76 17.57 3.25
C LEU A 107 10.21 18.02 3.33
N LEU A 108 11.08 17.33 2.60
CA LEU A 108 12.49 17.68 2.48
C LEU A 108 12.69 18.64 1.29
N PRO A 109 13.58 19.64 1.43
CA PRO A 109 13.94 20.50 0.32
C PRO A 109 14.69 19.68 -0.74
N GLY A 110 14.20 19.69 -1.97
CA GLY A 110 14.80 18.94 -3.07
C GLY A 110 14.06 19.01 -4.39
N ARG A 111 13.22 20.03 -4.59
CA ARG A 111 12.56 20.26 -5.88
C ARG A 111 13.63 20.74 -6.88
N LYS A 112 14.01 19.88 -7.82
CA LYS A 112 14.51 20.31 -9.13
C LYS A 112 13.37 20.16 -10.11
#